data_AF-A0A3B0UN13-F1
#
_entry.id   AF-A0A3B0UN13-F1
#
_cell.length_a   1.000
_cell.length_b   1.000
_cell.length_c   1.000
_cell.angle_alpha   90.00
_cell.angle_beta   90.00
_cell.angle_gamma   90.00
#
_symmetry.space_group_name_H-M   'P 1'
#
loop_
_entity.id
_entity.type
_entity.pdbx_description
1 polymer ?
#
loop_
_entity_poly.entity_id
_entity_poly.type
_entity_poly.pdbx_seq_one_letter_code
_entity_poly.pdbx_strand_id
1 'polypeptide(L)'
;METKIHKKLNELAATAICGNDISSSVLYVSALAIAFAGQYAWITLLIVSLVLFLFRKIYGEVVGALPLNGGAYNALLNTTSK
;
A
#
# COMPACT_ATOMS: atom_id res chain seq x y z
N MET A 1 -16.65 -0.88 -33.96
CA MET A 1 -16.40 -1.05 -32.52
C MET A 1 -15.57 0.12 -32.05
N GLU A 2 -16.14 1.01 -31.25
CA GLU A 2 -15.41 2.17 -30.71
C GLU A 2 -14.46 1.70 -29.61
N THR A 3 -13.17 1.92 -29.77
CA THR A 3 -12.14 1.47 -28.82
C THR A 3 -12.18 2.40 -27.61
N LYS A 4 -12.74 1.96 -26.47
CA LYS A 4 -12.67 2.72 -25.21
C LYS A 4 -11.20 2.85 -24.77
N ILE A 5 -10.62 4.03 -24.92
CA ILE A 5 -9.29 4.34 -24.40
C ILE A 5 -9.39 4.47 -22.88
N HIS A 6 -8.77 3.54 -22.14
CA HIS A 6 -8.64 3.65 -20.69
C HIS A 6 -7.64 4.76 -20.33
N LYS A 7 -8.13 5.82 -19.69
CA LYS A 7 -7.29 6.90 -19.17
C LYS A 7 -6.47 6.40 -17.97
N LYS A 8 -5.15 6.46 -18.06
CA LYS A 8 -4.24 6.15 -16.96
C LYS A 8 -4.18 7.30 -15.96
N LEU A 9 -3.94 6.98 -14.69
CA LEU A 9 -3.62 7.97 -13.66
C LEU A 9 -2.20 8.53 -13.90
N ASN A 10 -2.01 9.80 -13.56
CA ASN A 10 -0.66 10.35 -13.45
C ASN A 10 -0.03 9.95 -12.10
N GLU A 11 1.27 10.19 -11.96
CA GLU A 11 2.04 9.82 -10.77
C GLU A 11 1.49 10.46 -9.48
N LEU A 12 1.09 11.73 -9.55
CA LEU A 12 0.53 12.44 -8.40
C LEU A 12 -0.81 11.85 -7.94
N ALA A 13 -1.73 11.56 -8.85
CA ALA A 13 -3.02 10.96 -8.50
C ALA A 13 -2.84 9.54 -7.96
N ALA A 14 -1.96 8.73 -8.57
CA ALA A 14 -1.63 7.40 -8.08
C ALA A 14 -1.02 7.44 -6.67
N THR A 15 -0.09 8.38 -6.43
CA THR A 15 0.53 8.60 -5.12
C THR A 15 -0.48 9.08 -4.09
N ALA A 16 -1.38 9.99 -4.46
CA ALA A 16 -2.41 10.51 -3.55
C ALA A 16 -3.39 9.41 -3.11
N ILE A 17 -3.79 8.51 -4.03
CA ILE A 17 -4.67 7.38 -3.70
C ILE A 17 -3.98 6.43 -2.70
N CYS A 18 -2.75 6.00 -3.01
CA CYS A 18 -1.99 5.11 -2.13
C CYS A 18 -1.66 5.78 -0.78
N GLY A 19 -1.28 7.05 -0.80
CA GLY A 19 -0.97 7.83 0.40
C GLY A 19 -2.19 7.99 1.31
N ASN A 20 -3.37 8.22 0.74
CA ASN A 20 -4.61 8.28 1.50
C ASN A 20 -4.96 6.93 2.13
N ASP A 21 -4.80 5.82 1.39
CA ASP A 21 -5.08 4.46 1.88
C ASP A 21 -4.22 4.09 3.11
N ILE A 22 -2.91 4.35 3.03
CA ILE A 22 -1.97 4.12 4.15
C ILE A 22 -2.26 5.09 5.30
N SER A 23 -2.36 6.39 5.02
CA SER A 23 -2.48 7.40 6.07
C SER A 23 -3.80 7.27 6.83
N SER A 24 -4.91 7.02 6.13
CA SER A 24 -6.21 6.80 6.77
C SER A 24 -6.21 5.58 7.69
N SER A 25 -5.59 4.48 7.28
CA SER A 25 -5.42 3.28 8.10
C SER A 25 -4.59 3.55 9.36
N VAL A 26 -3.48 4.28 9.24
CA VAL A 26 -2.61 4.63 10.39
C VAL A 26 -3.32 5.60 11.34
N LEU A 27 -4.00 6.62 10.82
CA LEU A 27 -4.79 7.55 11.65
C LEU A 27 -5.92 6.82 12.38
N TYR A 28 -6.56 5.86 11.74
CA TYR A 28 -7.58 5.02 12.40
C TYR A 28 -7.01 4.24 13.59
N VAL A 29 -5.84 3.62 13.42
CA VAL A 29 -5.19 2.82 14.48
C VAL A 29 -4.50 3.68 15.54
N SER A 30 -4.21 4.95 15.26
CA SER A 30 -3.49 5.84 16.17
C SER A 30 -4.17 6.00 17.54
N ALA A 31 -5.51 6.04 17.59
CA ALA A 31 -6.27 6.11 18.84
C ALA A 31 -6.06 4.86 19.70
N LEU A 32 -6.03 3.68 19.08
CA LEU A 32 -5.72 2.41 19.76
C LEU A 32 -4.27 2.40 20.25
N ALA A 33 -3.32 2.86 19.44
CA ALA A 33 -1.92 2.95 19.83
C ALA A 33 -1.73 3.87 21.05
N ILE A 34 -2.42 5.02 21.10
CA ILE A 34 -2.41 5.93 22.26
C ILE A 34 -3.06 5.26 23.47
N ALA A 35 -4.19 4.57 23.29
CA ALA A 35 -4.90 3.90 24.38
C ALA A 35 -4.04 2.83 25.09
N PHE A 36 -3.22 2.08 24.35
CA PHE A 36 -2.38 1.01 24.91
C PHE A 36 -0.95 1.44 25.26
N ALA A 37 -0.31 2.28 24.45
CA ALA A 37 1.11 2.66 24.62
C ALA A 37 1.32 4.04 25.26
N GLY A 38 0.26 4.83 25.43
CA GLY A 38 0.32 6.16 26.04
C GLY A 38 1.37 7.06 25.38
N GLN A 39 2.29 7.60 26.17
CA GLN A 39 3.38 8.46 25.69
C GLN A 39 4.31 7.79 24.66
N TYR A 40 4.33 6.46 24.58
CA TYR A 40 5.17 5.72 23.66
C TYR A 40 4.49 5.43 22.31
N ALA A 41 3.24 5.88 22.09
CA ALA A 41 2.51 5.63 20.86
C ALA A 41 3.25 6.09 19.59
N TRP A 42 3.99 7.20 19.65
CA TRP A 42 4.79 7.67 18.52
C TRP A 42 5.91 6.69 18.13
N ILE A 43 6.50 5.99 19.11
CA ILE A 43 7.50 4.95 18.85
C ILE A 43 6.85 3.77 18.12
N THR A 44 5.66 3.35 18.59
CA THR A 44 4.88 2.29 17.93
C THR A 44 4.56 2.65 16.48
N LEU A 45 4.11 3.88 16.22
CA LEU A 45 3.80 4.35 14.86
C LEU A 45 5.04 4.49 13.97
N LEU A 46 6.20 4.84 14.55
CA LEU A 46 7.48 4.85 13.83
C LEU A 46 7.90 3.43 13.42
N ILE A 47 7.75 2.45 14.30
CA ILE A 47 8.05 1.04 13.99
C ILE A 47 7.16 0.54 12.85
N VAL A 48 5.85 0.83 12.89
CA VAL A 48 4.92 0.50 11.79
C VAL A 48 5.39 1.13 10.48
N SER A 49 5.75 2.42 10.51
CA SER A 49 6.24 3.14 9.34
C SER A 49 7.54 2.53 8.79
N LEU A 50 8.46 2.10 9.65
CA LEU A 50 9.68 1.40 9.27
C LEU A 50 9.38 0.07 8.59
N VAL A 51 8.46 -0.72 9.14
CA VAL A 51 8.04 -2.00 8.53
C VAL A 51 7.45 -1.76 7.13
N LEU A 52 6.53 -0.80 6.98
CA LEU A 52 5.97 -0.43 5.68
C LEU A 52 7.03 0.06 4.69
N PHE A 53 8.04 0.78 5.18
CA PHE A 53 9.17 1.23 4.36
C PHE A 53 9.98 0.04 3.80
N LEU A 54 10.20 -1.02 4.58
CA LEU A 54 10.88 -2.23 4.10
C LEU A 54 10.09 -2.93 2.99
N PHE A 55 8.76 -2.95 3.09
CA PHE A 55 7.89 -3.52 2.06
C PHE A 55 7.94 -2.77 0.72
N ARG A 56 8.31 -1.48 0.69
CA ARG A 56 8.38 -0.66 -0.54
C ARG A 56 9.16 -1.36 -1.66
N LYS A 57 10.30 -1.97 -1.34
CA LYS A 57 11.16 -2.63 -2.33
C LYS A 57 10.47 -3.86 -2.94
N ILE A 58 9.82 -4.65 -2.09
CA ILE A 58 9.06 -5.83 -2.50
C ILE A 58 7.93 -5.44 -3.46
N TYR A 59 7.15 -4.41 -3.13
CA TYR A 59 6.10 -3.92 -4.04
C TYR A 59 6.66 -3.43 -5.38
N GLY A 60 7.81 -2.74 -5.37
CA GLY A 60 8.48 -2.29 -6.60
C GLY A 60 8.91 -3.45 -7.49
N GLU A 61 9.47 -4.51 -6.92
CA GLU A 61 9.91 -5.70 -7.68
C GLU A 61 8.71 -6.49 -8.23
N VAL A 62 7.69 -6.74 -7.39
CA VAL A 62 6.52 -7.53 -7.78
C VAL A 62 5.67 -6.81 -8.83
N VAL A 63 5.37 -5.52 -8.64
CA VAL A 63 4.58 -4.74 -9.60
C VAL A 63 5.36 -4.44 -10.87
N GLY A 64 6.69 -4.33 -10.78
CA GLY A 64 7.57 -4.22 -11.94
C GLY A 64 7.60 -5.50 -12.78
N ALA A 65 7.63 -6.67 -12.14
CA ALA A 65 7.63 -7.96 -12.82
C ALA A 65 6.24 -8.35 -13.38
N LEU A 66 5.17 -7.99 -12.68
CA LEU A 66 3.78 -8.29 -13.05
C LEU A 66 2.94 -7.00 -13.04
N PRO A 67 3.00 -6.17 -14.11
CA PRO A 67 2.25 -4.92 -14.22
C PRO A 67 0.77 -5.18 -14.57
N LEU A 68 0.11 -5.99 -13.76
CA LEU A 68 -1.27 -6.45 -13.94
C LEU A 68 -2.19 -5.72 -12.95
N ASN A 69 -3.39 -5.37 -13.41
CA ASN A 69 -4.43 -4.81 -12.54
C ASN A 69 -4.93 -5.88 -11.56
N GLY A 70 -4.60 -5.76 -10.27
CA GLY A 70 -4.96 -6.74 -9.23
C GLY A 70 -3.94 -6.87 -8.11
N GLY A 71 -2.78 -6.21 -8.23
CA GLY A 71 -1.79 -6.10 -7.14
C GLY A 71 -1.38 -7.46 -6.60
N ALA A 72 -1.36 -7.60 -5.26
CA ALA A 72 -0.96 -8.82 -4.58
C ALA A 72 -1.82 -10.04 -4.97
N TYR A 73 -3.10 -9.86 -5.27
CA TYR A 73 -3.98 -10.98 -5.66
C TYR A 73 -3.53 -11.60 -6.99
N ASN A 74 -3.22 -10.78 -8.00
CA ASN A 74 -2.69 -11.30 -9.26
C ASN A 74 -1.28 -11.84 -9.10
N ALA A 75 -0.44 -11.24 -8.26
CA ALA A 75 0.87 -11.81 -7.95
C ALA A 75 0.72 -13.23 -7.38
N LEU A 76 -0.21 -13.45 -6.45
CA LEU A 76 -0.50 -14.77 -5.88
C LEU A 76 -1.05 -15.76 -6.93
N LEU A 77 -2.01 -15.34 -7.76
CA LEU A 77 -2.55 -16.19 -8.81
C LEU A 77 -1.50 -16.62 -9.84
N ASN A 78 -0.54 -15.74 -10.16
CA ASN A 78 0.53 -16.05 -11.11
C ASN A 78 1.73 -16.79 -10.48
N THR A 79 1.77 -16.91 -9.16
CA THR A 79 2.87 -17.59 -8.42
C THR A 79 2.43 -18.86 -7.72
N THR A 80 1.14 -19.20 -7.74
CA THR A 80 0.61 -20.44 -7.16
C THR A 80 0.15 -21.40 -8.27
N SER A 81 0.47 -22.69 -8.16
CA SER A 81 -0.15 -23.74 -8.98
C SER A 81 -1.34 -24.32 -8.21
N LYS A 82 -2.55 -23.89 -8.56
CA LYS A 82 -3.77 -24.63 -8.28
C LYS A 82 -4.40 -25.03 -9.60
#